data_AF-A0A9R0E9B0-F1
#
_entry.id   AF-A0A9R0E9B0-F1
#
_cell.length_a   1.000
_cell.length_b   1.000
_cell.length_c   1.000
_cell.angle_alpha   90.00
_cell.angle_beta   90.00
_cell.angle_gamma   90.00
#
_symmetry.space_group_name_H-M   'P 1'
#
loop_
_entity.id
_entity.type
_entity.pdbx_description
1 polymer ?
#
loop_
_entity_poly.entity_id
_entity_poly.type
_entity_poly.pdbx_seq_one_letter_code
_entity_poly.pdbx_strand_id
1 'polypeptide(L)'
;MILTRKAHARQEESKLNLALSELKASKELCDQLLRERDDNEKEFLDVLNCNKKLKCEMAQLHTQHTEAIEARDRLQFVVDGFSQCSSEYEQNLNDKALLEHQLHEANNQISHLEMINHNITASLNNSLFSELVSARASQSQHIDMNPLTIDLTCESDSCHSSRTLCYSNKKLKKYIKINKFITKTNRLVKRQKFFIKNVKLNKERFRLLNQLNIYSNKLNQRNRKYETDTQNLQLEIDHLTAKLHTMTNKYSASEKQMREYMLAMDELVRSQSQENPCEKCDSSNVLPACTVPTCDTTLPHGASLVFPTQCNSNNSCNNSVVIFSDEIGKNLGSLLTNSYPGQTIINHCMPGCTFTKISEKIINYNFDKDSTLIIICGNRGSLNKNSLSKFHSSITELKLKQIILFTLPYSNSLPQEENNLRYKLNIAMYQLCNNSNININIIDTNNYVGKNVYMTKDRYYLSRYYLRRIAVSLSYFIKITAKNLAKQVAPIEQPSSIDFNNVTLNVDICNNLN
;
A
#
# COMPACT_ATOMS: atom_id res chain seq x y z
N MET A 1 -101.39 24.43 32.79
CA MET A 1 -100.53 23.50 32.01
C MET A 1 -99.84 24.14 30.79
N ILE A 2 -100.14 25.40 30.40
CA ILE A 2 -99.53 26.06 29.22
C ILE A 2 -98.18 26.75 29.55
N LEU A 3 -97.92 27.11 30.82
CA LEU A 3 -96.69 27.79 31.26
C LEU A 3 -95.41 26.91 31.20
N THR A 4 -95.53 25.58 31.29
CA THR A 4 -94.38 24.65 31.27
C THR A 4 -93.77 24.46 29.90
N ARG A 5 -94.54 24.59 28.81
CA ARG A 5 -94.04 24.41 27.44
C ARG A 5 -93.06 25.52 27.01
N LYS A 6 -93.31 26.77 27.42
CA LYS A 6 -92.46 27.92 27.06
C LYS A 6 -91.10 27.89 27.78
N ALA A 7 -91.08 27.44 29.03
CA ALA A 7 -89.84 27.25 29.79
C ALA A 7 -89.00 26.11 29.18
N HIS A 8 -89.64 24.99 28.82
CA HIS A 8 -88.95 23.87 28.18
C HIS A 8 -88.36 24.27 26.82
N ALA A 9 -89.10 25.02 25.99
CA ALA A 9 -88.60 25.50 24.70
C ALA A 9 -87.35 26.39 24.83
N ARG A 10 -87.34 27.33 25.80
CA ARG A 10 -86.16 28.17 26.08
C ARG A 10 -84.96 27.37 26.58
N GLN A 11 -85.20 26.33 27.38
CA GLN A 11 -84.14 25.45 27.85
C GLN A 11 -83.51 24.66 26.68
N GLU A 12 -84.33 24.10 25.79
CA GLU A 12 -83.83 23.41 24.59
C GLU A 12 -83.09 24.37 23.65
N GLU A 13 -83.57 25.61 23.50
CA GLU A 13 -82.85 26.66 22.74
C GLU A 13 -81.48 26.99 23.36
N SER A 14 -81.38 27.11 24.69
CA SER A 14 -80.07 27.33 25.36
C SER A 14 -79.11 26.15 25.17
N LYS A 15 -79.61 24.91 25.22
CA LYS A 15 -78.80 23.71 24.98
C LYS A 15 -78.31 23.65 23.55
N LEU A 16 -79.17 23.98 22.59
CA LEU A 16 -78.82 24.04 21.17
C LEU A 16 -77.72 25.08 20.92
N ASN A 17 -77.87 26.28 21.50
CA ASN A 17 -76.86 27.34 21.36
C ASN A 17 -75.51 26.95 22.00
N LEU A 18 -75.54 26.31 23.18
CA LEU A 18 -74.33 25.79 23.81
C LEU A 18 -73.66 24.73 22.92
N ALA A 19 -74.43 23.74 22.45
CA ALA A 19 -73.91 22.69 21.57
C ALA A 19 -73.36 23.26 20.25
N LEU A 20 -73.97 24.30 19.67
CA LEU A 20 -73.45 24.99 18.49
C LEU A 20 -72.15 25.72 18.78
N SER A 21 -72.03 26.36 19.95
CA SER A 21 -70.79 27.04 20.35
C SER A 21 -69.64 26.05 20.60
N GLU A 22 -69.93 24.91 21.24
CA GLU A 22 -68.97 23.82 21.46
C GLU A 22 -68.55 23.18 20.13
N LEU A 23 -69.50 22.95 19.21
CA LEU A 23 -69.20 22.42 17.88
C LEU A 23 -68.30 23.37 17.08
N LYS A 24 -68.55 24.69 17.17
CA LYS A 24 -67.72 25.70 16.52
C LYS A 24 -66.30 25.73 17.11
N ALA A 25 -66.18 25.72 18.44
CA ALA A 25 -64.88 25.67 19.12
C ALA A 25 -64.11 24.37 18.79
N SER A 26 -64.81 23.24 18.75
CA SER A 26 -64.24 21.96 18.35
C SER A 26 -63.73 21.96 16.91
N LYS A 27 -64.48 22.59 15.98
CA LYS A 27 -64.05 22.75 14.59
C LYS A 27 -62.80 23.63 14.47
N GLU A 28 -62.77 24.77 15.16
CA GLU A 28 -61.61 25.68 15.15
C GLU A 28 -60.35 25.01 15.70
N LEU A 29 -60.49 24.21 16.77
CA LEU A 29 -59.40 23.40 17.31
C LEU A 29 -58.93 22.34 16.31
N CYS A 30 -59.85 21.67 15.61
CA CYS A 30 -59.50 20.68 14.58
C CYS A 30 -58.72 21.33 13.42
N ASP A 31 -59.16 22.52 12.97
CA ASP A 31 -58.45 23.29 11.94
C ASP A 31 -57.06 23.75 12.41
N GLN A 32 -56.89 24.10 13.68
CA GLN A 32 -55.58 24.41 14.26
C GLN A 32 -54.65 23.19 14.29
N LEU A 33 -55.14 22.05 14.79
CA LEU A 33 -54.35 20.81 14.85
C LEU A 33 -53.93 20.33 13.46
N LEU A 34 -54.78 20.52 12.44
CA LEU A 34 -54.41 20.21 11.06
C LEU A 34 -53.26 21.10 10.55
N ARG A 35 -53.29 22.41 10.83
CA ARG A 35 -52.18 23.31 10.49
C ARG A 35 -50.89 22.94 11.21
N GLU A 36 -50.95 22.69 12.52
CA GLU A 36 -49.79 22.28 13.31
C GLU A 36 -49.21 20.95 12.81
N ARG A 37 -50.05 19.99 12.41
CA ARG A 37 -49.59 18.74 11.79
C ARG A 37 -48.84 19.00 10.49
N ASP A 38 -49.36 19.85 9.62
CA ASP A 38 -48.74 20.15 8.32
C ASP A 38 -47.41 20.91 8.49
N ASP A 39 -47.34 21.85 9.45
CA ASP A 39 -46.09 22.55 9.81
C ASP A 39 -45.05 21.59 10.39
N ASN A 40 -45.46 20.66 11.27
CA ASN A 40 -44.60 19.62 11.83
C ASN A 40 -44.08 18.66 10.75
N GLU A 41 -44.92 18.26 9.79
CA GLU A 41 -44.50 17.41 8.67
C GLU A 41 -43.45 18.11 7.81
N LYS A 42 -43.62 19.41 7.56
CA LYS A 42 -42.65 20.22 6.83
C LYS A 42 -41.32 20.33 7.58
N GLU A 43 -41.34 20.63 8.88
CA GLU A 43 -40.12 20.70 9.70
C GLU A 43 -39.40 19.34 9.71
N PHE A 44 -40.14 18.23 9.87
CA PHE A 44 -39.58 16.89 9.84
C PHE A 44 -38.90 16.59 8.49
N LEU A 45 -39.51 16.99 7.37
CA LEU A 45 -38.93 16.82 6.03
C LEU A 45 -37.65 17.64 5.84
N ASP A 46 -37.61 18.87 6.38
CA ASP A 46 -36.43 19.73 6.36
C ASP A 46 -35.28 19.14 7.21
N VAL A 47 -35.58 18.61 8.39
CA VAL A 47 -34.61 17.89 9.24
C VAL A 47 -34.09 16.64 8.54
N LEU A 48 -34.97 15.87 7.87
CA LEU A 48 -34.59 14.68 7.12
C LEU A 48 -33.63 15.02 5.96
N ASN A 49 -33.92 16.10 5.22
CA ASN A 49 -33.06 16.59 4.15
C ASN A 49 -31.69 17.06 4.67
N CYS A 50 -31.67 17.79 5.80
CA CYS A 50 -30.44 18.17 6.48
C CYS A 50 -29.62 16.94 6.91
N ASN A 51 -30.26 15.91 7.49
CA ASN A 51 -29.60 14.67 7.89
C ASN A 51 -29.00 13.93 6.69
N LYS A 52 -29.72 13.87 5.57
CA LYS A 52 -29.23 13.27 4.32
C LYS A 52 -28.00 14.01 3.80
N LYS A 53 -28.02 15.35 3.80
CA LYS A 53 -26.88 16.19 3.40
C LYS A 53 -25.65 15.93 4.28
N LEU A 54 -25.82 15.95 5.60
CA LEU A 54 -24.74 15.67 6.56
C LEU A 54 -24.13 14.27 6.37
N LYS A 55 -24.95 13.26 6.08
CA LYS A 55 -24.45 11.90 5.76
C LYS A 55 -23.59 11.89 4.50
N CYS A 56 -23.99 12.62 3.45
CA CYS A 56 -23.19 12.76 2.24
C CYS A 56 -21.85 13.48 2.51
N GLU A 57 -21.88 14.60 3.24
CA GLU A 57 -20.67 15.35 3.63
C GLU A 57 -19.72 14.49 4.47
N MET A 58 -20.25 13.70 5.41
CA MET A 58 -19.45 12.78 6.24
C MET A 58 -18.79 11.67 5.40
N ALA A 59 -19.50 11.10 4.43
CA ALA A 59 -18.95 10.11 3.52
C ALA A 59 -17.84 10.69 2.62
N GLN A 60 -18.01 11.94 2.17
CA GLN A 60 -17.00 12.65 1.39
C GLN A 60 -15.75 12.93 2.23
N LEU A 61 -15.90 13.46 3.46
CA LEU A 61 -14.79 13.68 4.38
C LEU A 61 -14.04 12.39 4.71
N HIS A 62 -14.75 11.28 4.93
CA HIS A 62 -14.12 9.98 5.16
C HIS A 62 -13.29 9.51 3.95
N THR A 63 -13.79 9.77 2.73
CA THR A 63 -13.07 9.46 1.48
C THR A 63 -11.78 10.28 1.39
N GLN A 64 -11.87 11.60 1.58
CA GLN A 64 -10.71 12.51 1.59
C GLN A 64 -9.69 12.12 2.66
N HIS A 65 -10.12 11.81 3.88
CA HIS A 65 -9.24 11.35 4.96
C HIS A 65 -8.53 10.04 4.59
N THR A 66 -9.23 9.11 3.93
CA THR A 66 -8.63 7.86 3.45
C THR A 66 -7.57 8.13 2.38
N GLU A 67 -7.84 9.02 1.44
CA GLU A 67 -6.87 9.42 0.40
C GLU A 67 -5.63 10.10 1.00
N ALA A 68 -5.83 10.96 2.01
CA ALA A 68 -4.74 11.62 2.73
C ALA A 68 -3.84 10.61 3.47
N ILE A 69 -4.42 9.59 4.11
CA ILE A 69 -3.64 8.49 4.72
C ILE A 69 -2.81 7.77 3.65
N GLU A 70 -3.40 7.45 2.51
CA GLU A 70 -2.67 6.78 1.43
C GLU A 70 -1.54 7.64 0.86
N ALA A 71 -1.74 8.95 0.73
CA ALA A 71 -0.70 9.89 0.31
C ALA A 71 0.43 9.95 1.33
N ARG A 72 0.11 10.04 2.62
CA ARG A 72 1.09 10.00 3.72
C ARG A 72 1.91 8.71 3.70
N ASP A 73 1.27 7.55 3.52
CA ASP A 73 1.97 6.26 3.51
C ASP A 73 2.93 6.15 2.30
N ARG A 74 2.56 6.72 1.14
CA ARG A 74 3.47 6.82 -0.02
C ARG A 74 4.65 7.74 0.24
N LEU A 75 4.42 8.87 0.90
CA LEU A 75 5.50 9.80 1.26
C LEU A 75 6.44 9.18 2.29
N GLN A 76 5.91 8.46 3.28
CA GLN A 76 6.72 7.75 4.26
C GLN A 76 7.64 6.74 3.58
N PHE A 77 7.15 5.98 2.61
CA PHE A 77 7.97 5.05 1.82
C PHE A 77 9.14 5.77 1.10
N VAL A 78 8.91 6.98 0.58
CA VAL A 78 9.98 7.78 -0.05
C VAL A 78 11.00 8.27 0.98
N VAL A 79 10.54 8.73 2.15
CA VAL A 79 11.41 9.17 3.26
C VAL A 79 12.27 8.02 3.79
N ASP A 80 11.69 6.83 3.91
CA ASP A 80 12.41 5.62 4.33
C ASP A 80 13.50 5.27 3.31
N GLY A 81 13.19 5.40 2.01
CA GLY A 81 14.17 5.23 0.93
C GLY A 81 15.31 6.24 0.99
N PHE A 82 15.04 7.52 1.27
CA PHE A 82 16.10 8.51 1.47
C PHE A 82 16.97 8.22 2.68
N SER A 83 16.36 7.75 3.77
CA SER A 83 17.08 7.36 4.99
C SER A 83 18.05 6.21 4.69
N GLN A 84 17.60 5.20 3.95
CA GLN A 84 18.46 4.10 3.51
C GLN A 84 19.62 4.59 2.63
N CYS A 85 19.35 5.42 1.61
CA CYS A 85 20.41 5.98 0.76
C CYS A 85 21.41 6.82 1.56
N SER A 86 20.94 7.57 2.57
CA SER A 86 21.81 8.35 3.46
C SER A 86 22.74 7.45 4.26
N SER A 87 22.22 6.36 4.86
CA SER A 87 23.03 5.39 5.59
C SER A 87 24.06 4.70 4.69
N GLU A 88 23.68 4.30 3.47
CA GLU A 88 24.61 3.72 2.49
C GLU A 88 25.69 4.72 2.07
N TYR A 89 25.34 6.00 1.92
CA TYR A 89 26.30 7.06 1.60
C TYR A 89 27.31 7.28 2.74
N GLU A 90 26.84 7.35 3.99
CA GLU A 90 27.71 7.47 5.18
C GLU A 90 28.65 6.27 5.30
N GLN A 91 28.15 5.05 5.07
CA GLN A 91 28.97 3.85 5.07
C GLN A 91 30.08 3.90 4.00
N ASN A 92 29.73 4.28 2.76
CA ASN A 92 30.72 4.44 1.69
C ASN A 92 31.77 5.51 2.00
N LEU A 93 31.37 6.59 2.70
CA LEU A 93 32.30 7.64 3.12
C LEU A 93 33.29 7.12 4.16
N ASN A 94 32.82 6.31 5.11
CA ASN A 94 33.67 5.65 6.11
C ASN A 94 34.64 4.66 5.46
N ASP A 95 34.16 3.83 4.53
CA ASP A 95 34.99 2.88 3.78
C ASP A 95 36.07 3.60 2.97
N LYS A 96 35.73 4.73 2.34
CA LYS A 96 36.68 5.58 1.64
C LYS A 96 37.76 6.13 2.59
N ALA A 97 37.37 6.65 3.75
CA ALA A 97 38.32 7.17 4.74
C ALA A 97 39.27 6.07 5.25
N LEU A 98 38.76 4.86 5.45
CA LEU A 98 39.56 3.69 5.84
C LEU A 98 40.59 3.33 4.75
N LEU A 99 40.18 3.28 3.49
CA LEU A 99 41.07 3.00 2.36
C LEU A 99 42.14 4.08 2.18
N GLU A 100 41.79 5.36 2.36
CA GLU A 100 42.75 6.47 2.33
C GLU A 100 43.80 6.32 3.44
N HIS A 101 43.40 5.91 4.64
CA HIS A 101 44.31 5.64 5.74
C HIS A 101 45.26 4.47 5.44
N GLN A 102 44.74 3.35 4.95
CA GLN A 102 45.55 2.18 4.56
C GLN A 102 46.54 2.52 3.44
N LEU A 103 46.13 3.33 2.46
CA LEU A 103 47.00 3.79 1.38
C LEU A 103 48.12 4.69 1.91
N HIS A 104 47.82 5.56 2.87
CA HIS A 104 48.82 6.38 3.53
C HIS A 104 49.84 5.54 4.30
N GLU A 105 49.38 4.53 5.05
CA GLU A 105 50.27 3.60 5.77
C GLU A 105 51.18 2.82 4.82
N ALA A 106 50.63 2.28 3.72
CA ALA A 106 51.41 1.58 2.71
C ALA A 106 52.47 2.49 2.06
N ASN A 107 52.14 3.75 1.77
CA ASN A 107 53.10 4.72 1.23
C ASN A 107 54.23 5.04 2.23
N ASN A 108 53.92 5.12 3.53
CA ASN A 108 54.94 5.31 4.57
C ASN A 108 55.89 4.11 4.65
N GLN A 109 55.34 2.89 4.54
CA GLN A 109 56.15 1.66 4.50
C GLN A 109 57.06 1.62 3.26
N ILE A 110 56.54 1.97 2.08
CA ILE A 110 57.34 2.05 0.84
C ILE A 110 58.47 3.06 1.01
N SER A 111 58.17 4.28 1.49
CA SER A 111 59.17 5.34 1.70
C SER A 111 60.27 4.88 2.67
N HIS A 112 59.90 4.16 3.73
CA HIS A 112 60.85 3.59 4.69
C HIS A 112 61.75 2.52 4.05
N LEU A 113 61.20 1.61 3.25
CA LEU A 113 61.96 0.60 2.52
C LEU A 113 62.89 1.22 1.47
N GLU A 114 62.45 2.26 0.77
CA GLU A 114 63.28 3.00 -0.19
C GLU A 114 64.46 3.69 0.50
N MET A 115 64.22 4.29 1.67
CA MET A 115 65.29 4.88 2.50
C MET A 115 66.31 3.83 2.95
N ILE A 116 65.85 2.67 3.45
CA ILE A 116 66.74 1.55 3.81
C ILE A 116 67.57 1.09 2.62
N ASN A 117 66.92 0.90 1.46
CA ASN A 117 67.59 0.45 0.24
C ASN A 117 68.64 1.46 -0.24
N HIS A 118 68.35 2.76 -0.14
CA HIS A 118 69.30 3.82 -0.45
C HIS A 118 70.52 3.79 0.47
N ASN A 119 70.31 3.63 1.79
CA ASN A 119 71.38 3.51 2.78
C ASN A 119 72.26 2.28 2.54
N ILE A 120 71.64 1.12 2.24
CA ILE A 120 72.37 -0.12 1.90
C ILE A 120 73.21 0.08 0.63
N THR A 121 72.62 0.66 -0.41
CA THR A 121 73.31 0.92 -1.68
C THR A 121 74.49 1.87 -1.49
N ALA A 122 74.32 2.94 -0.71
CA ALA A 122 75.39 3.87 -0.37
C ALA A 122 76.51 3.19 0.44
N SER A 123 76.17 2.35 1.41
CA SER A 123 77.13 1.56 2.19
C SER A 123 77.92 0.58 1.32
N LEU A 124 77.25 -0.15 0.42
CA LEU A 124 77.87 -1.04 -0.57
C LEU A 124 78.82 -0.30 -1.50
N ASN A 125 78.40 0.85 -2.04
CA ASN A 125 79.24 1.68 -2.91
C ASN A 125 80.48 2.20 -2.17
N ASN A 126 80.32 2.64 -0.92
CA ASN A 126 81.44 3.07 -0.08
C ASN A 126 82.39 1.91 0.24
N SER A 127 81.86 0.71 0.51
CA SER A 127 82.64 -0.50 0.74
C SER A 127 83.46 -0.87 -0.50
N LEU A 128 82.82 -0.96 -1.68
CA LEU A 128 83.49 -1.21 -2.97
C LEU A 128 84.56 -0.17 -3.28
N PHE A 129 84.27 1.11 -3.03
CA PHE A 129 85.24 2.18 -3.22
C PHE A 129 86.46 2.01 -2.29
N SER A 130 86.23 1.72 -0.99
CA SER A 130 87.31 1.50 -0.03
C SER A 130 88.18 0.29 -0.40
N GLU A 131 87.57 -0.78 -0.91
CA GLU A 131 88.26 -1.98 -1.38
C GLU A 131 89.12 -1.69 -2.61
N LEU A 132 88.58 -0.94 -3.60
CA LEU A 132 89.33 -0.51 -4.79
C LEU A 132 90.51 0.40 -4.43
N VAL A 133 90.32 1.34 -3.50
CA VAL A 133 91.41 2.22 -3.01
C VAL A 133 92.49 1.40 -2.30
N SER A 134 92.10 0.42 -1.48
CA SER A 134 93.02 -0.46 -0.75
C SER A 134 93.79 -1.38 -1.69
N ALA A 135 93.13 -1.98 -2.68
CA ALA A 135 93.76 -2.82 -3.70
C ALA A 135 94.83 -2.06 -4.52
N ARG A 136 94.59 -0.76 -4.79
CA ARG A 136 95.56 0.11 -5.47
C ARG A 136 96.77 0.44 -4.61
N ALA A 137 96.60 0.61 -3.30
CA ALA A 137 97.70 0.85 -2.37
C ALA A 137 98.63 -0.37 -2.23
N SER A 138 98.08 -1.59 -2.34
CA SER A 138 98.84 -2.85 -2.28
C SER A 138 99.67 -3.16 -3.55
N GLN A 139 99.47 -2.44 -4.66
CA GLN A 139 100.25 -2.59 -5.91
C GLN A 139 101.40 -1.57 -6.06
N SER A 140 101.68 -0.74 -5.05
CA SER A 140 102.69 0.33 -5.11
C SER A 140 104.10 -0.07 -4.64
N GLN A 141 104.44 -1.36 -4.65
CA GLN A 141 105.84 -1.77 -4.60
C GLN A 141 106.08 -2.83 -5.67
N HIS A 142 107.00 -2.48 -6.57
CA HIS A 142 107.56 -3.26 -7.67
C HIS A 142 106.90 -3.12 -9.06
N ILE A 143 107.78 -2.70 -9.99
CA ILE A 143 107.78 -2.93 -11.45
C ILE A 143 107.21 -1.79 -12.32
N ASP A 144 108.17 -0.99 -12.78
CA ASP A 144 108.55 -0.76 -14.18
C ASP A 144 107.49 -0.36 -15.22
N MET A 145 107.89 0.65 -15.99
CA MET A 145 107.13 1.33 -17.02
C MET A 145 106.73 0.39 -18.16
N ASN A 146 105.43 0.23 -18.40
CA ASN A 146 104.92 0.07 -19.77
C ASN A 146 103.42 0.42 -19.84
N PRO A 147 102.99 1.30 -20.75
CA PRO A 147 101.59 1.63 -20.95
C PRO A 147 100.92 0.50 -21.74
N LEU A 148 100.39 -0.50 -21.02
CA LEU A 148 99.61 -1.56 -21.62
C LEU A 148 98.24 -1.01 -22.03
N THR A 149 98.10 -0.75 -23.33
CA THR A 149 96.83 -0.41 -23.96
C THR A 149 95.98 -1.67 -23.92
N ILE A 150 94.96 -1.71 -23.06
CA ILE A 150 94.02 -2.84 -22.99
C ILE A 150 93.08 -2.74 -24.19
N ASP A 151 93.43 -3.46 -25.25
CA ASP A 151 92.56 -3.77 -26.36
C ASP A 151 91.50 -4.79 -25.89
N LEU A 152 90.23 -4.36 -25.85
CA LEU A 152 89.08 -5.19 -25.47
C LEU A 152 88.54 -6.03 -26.65
N THR A 153 89.39 -6.44 -27.59
CA THR A 153 88.99 -7.29 -28.71
C THR A 153 89.87 -8.54 -28.86
N CYS A 154 89.63 -9.57 -28.05
CA CYS A 154 89.91 -10.99 -28.37
C CYS A 154 89.09 -11.85 -27.40
N GLU A 155 88.03 -12.54 -27.83
CA GLU A 155 88.07 -13.89 -28.43
C GLU A 155 88.89 -14.89 -27.59
N SER A 156 88.21 -15.71 -26.79
CA SER A 156 88.61 -17.10 -26.52
C SER A 156 87.45 -17.89 -25.91
N ASP A 157 87.14 -18.98 -26.59
CA ASP A 157 86.08 -19.95 -26.35
C ASP A 157 86.30 -20.81 -25.10
N SER A 158 85.22 -21.18 -24.41
CA SER A 158 84.91 -22.60 -24.22
C SER A 158 83.45 -22.86 -23.83
N CYS A 159 82.78 -23.59 -24.72
CA CYS A 159 81.87 -24.70 -24.45
C CYS A 159 80.62 -24.46 -23.57
N HIS A 160 79.45 -24.27 -24.21
CA HIS A 160 78.56 -25.39 -24.53
C HIS A 160 77.27 -24.94 -25.24
N SER A 161 76.99 -25.63 -26.36
CA SER A 161 75.68 -25.88 -26.95
C SER A 161 74.78 -24.68 -27.25
N SER A 162 74.88 -24.14 -28.47
CA SER A 162 73.72 -23.74 -29.28
C SER A 162 74.17 -23.39 -30.70
N ARG A 163 73.70 -24.15 -31.70
CA ARG A 163 73.89 -23.87 -33.12
C ARG A 163 73.38 -22.46 -33.46
N THR A 164 74.28 -21.48 -33.54
CA THR A 164 74.00 -20.13 -34.02
C THR A 164 74.18 -20.09 -35.54
N LEU A 165 73.05 -20.03 -36.24
CA LEU A 165 72.98 -19.76 -37.68
C LEU A 165 73.59 -18.39 -37.99
N CYS A 166 74.75 -18.38 -38.67
CA CYS A 166 75.36 -17.18 -39.23
C CYS A 166 74.50 -16.61 -40.36
N TYR A 167 73.52 -15.76 -40.02
CA TYR A 167 72.79 -14.97 -40.99
C TYR A 167 73.65 -13.81 -41.48
N SER A 168 73.83 -13.70 -42.80
CA SER A 168 74.58 -12.59 -43.44
C SER A 168 74.18 -11.23 -42.83
N ASN A 169 75.15 -10.39 -42.46
CA ASN A 169 74.95 -9.07 -41.83
C ASN A 169 73.90 -8.17 -42.54
N LYS A 170 73.70 -8.36 -43.85
CA LYS A 170 72.65 -7.68 -44.63
C LYS A 170 71.22 -8.10 -44.21
N LYS A 171 71.00 -9.39 -43.90
CA LYS A 171 69.72 -9.92 -43.40
C LYS A 171 69.42 -9.41 -41.99
N LEU A 172 70.42 -9.31 -41.10
CA LEU A 172 70.26 -8.76 -39.76
C LEU A 172 69.88 -7.28 -39.78
N LYS A 173 70.55 -6.45 -40.60
CA LYS A 173 70.18 -5.03 -40.78
C LYS A 173 68.76 -4.87 -41.33
N LYS A 174 68.33 -5.74 -42.25
CA LYS A 174 66.95 -5.77 -42.77
C LYS A 174 65.96 -6.14 -41.66
N TYR A 175 66.26 -7.15 -40.84
CA TYR A 175 65.44 -7.57 -39.71
C TYR A 175 65.29 -6.47 -38.65
N ILE A 176 66.36 -5.77 -38.28
CA ILE A 176 66.30 -4.63 -37.34
C ILE A 176 65.42 -3.50 -37.89
N LYS A 177 65.55 -3.17 -39.18
CA LYS A 177 64.67 -2.17 -39.82
C LYS A 177 63.20 -2.61 -39.77
N ILE A 178 62.92 -3.87 -40.13
CA ILE A 178 61.56 -4.44 -40.08
C ILE A 178 61.02 -4.41 -38.64
N ASN A 179 61.79 -4.80 -37.63
CA ASN A 179 61.36 -4.76 -36.23
C ASN A 179 61.12 -3.34 -35.72
N LYS A 180 61.91 -2.34 -36.16
CA LYS A 180 61.64 -0.93 -35.87
C LYS A 180 60.31 -0.48 -36.49
N PHE A 181 60.03 -0.87 -37.73
CA PHE A 181 58.74 -0.61 -38.37
C PHE A 181 57.58 -1.29 -37.65
N ILE A 182 57.70 -2.58 -37.33
CA ILE A 182 56.69 -3.34 -36.57
C ILE A 182 56.41 -2.66 -35.22
N THR A 183 57.46 -2.27 -34.48
CA THR A 183 57.31 -1.57 -33.19
C THR A 183 56.59 -0.23 -33.35
N LYS A 184 56.91 0.55 -34.40
CA LYS A 184 56.24 1.83 -34.69
C LYS A 184 54.77 1.62 -35.05
N THR A 185 54.46 0.62 -35.88
CA THR A 185 53.08 0.26 -36.26
C THR A 185 52.29 -0.23 -35.05
N ASN A 186 52.86 -1.08 -34.20
CA ASN A 186 52.19 -1.56 -32.98
C ASN A 186 51.88 -0.41 -32.00
N ARG A 187 52.77 0.59 -31.89
CA ARG A 187 52.49 1.81 -31.10
C ARG A 187 51.33 2.62 -31.67
N LEU A 188 51.25 2.77 -33.00
CA LEU A 188 50.13 3.45 -33.66
C LEU A 188 48.81 2.71 -33.48
N VAL A 189 48.80 1.38 -33.65
CA VAL A 189 47.61 0.55 -33.42
C VAL A 189 47.13 0.65 -31.96
N LYS A 190 48.03 0.63 -30.99
CA LYS A 190 47.68 0.83 -29.57
C LYS A 190 47.05 2.20 -29.33
N ARG A 191 47.60 3.27 -29.91
CA ARG A 191 47.03 4.63 -29.83
C ARG A 191 45.64 4.70 -30.47
N GLN A 192 45.45 4.07 -31.64
CA GLN A 192 44.15 4.05 -32.32
C GLN A 192 43.09 3.28 -31.52
N LYS A 193 43.45 2.14 -30.90
CA LYS A 193 42.56 1.40 -29.99
C LYS A 193 42.13 2.26 -28.80
N PHE A 194 43.06 3.01 -28.21
CA PHE A 194 42.75 3.92 -27.10
C PHE A 194 41.82 5.06 -27.55
N PHE A 195 42.06 5.64 -28.73
CA PHE A 195 41.22 6.68 -29.30
C PHE A 195 39.78 6.19 -29.53
N ILE A 196 39.60 5.00 -30.12
CA ILE A 196 38.27 4.40 -30.34
C ILE A 196 37.55 4.17 -29.00
N LYS A 197 38.26 3.67 -27.98
CA LYS A 197 37.70 3.50 -26.63
C LYS A 197 37.22 4.84 -26.04
N ASN A 198 38.02 5.91 -26.17
CA ASN A 198 37.66 7.24 -25.71
C ASN A 198 36.44 7.80 -26.46
N VAL A 199 36.32 7.59 -27.77
CA VAL A 199 35.13 8.02 -28.53
C VAL A 199 33.87 7.29 -28.03
N LYS A 200 33.97 5.99 -27.73
CA LYS A 200 32.84 5.22 -27.17
C LYS A 200 32.42 5.76 -25.80
N LEU A 201 33.39 6.00 -24.90
CA LEU A 201 33.13 6.57 -23.57
C LEU A 201 32.53 7.98 -23.65
N ASN A 202 32.98 8.82 -24.58
CA ASN A 202 32.41 10.16 -24.77
C ASN A 202 30.96 10.12 -25.27
N LYS A 203 30.61 9.18 -26.17
CA LYS A 203 29.22 8.97 -26.61
C LYS A 203 28.33 8.53 -25.45
N GLU A 204 28.82 7.62 -24.61
CA GLU A 204 28.09 7.15 -23.43
C GLU A 204 27.90 8.26 -22.40
N ARG A 205 28.95 9.04 -22.12
CA ARG A 205 28.86 10.24 -21.27
C ARG A 205 27.81 11.23 -21.78
N PHE A 206 27.78 11.50 -23.09
CA PHE A 206 26.78 12.40 -23.67
C PHE A 206 25.35 11.85 -23.52
N ARG A 207 25.15 10.55 -23.74
CA ARG A 207 23.86 9.88 -23.52
C ARG A 207 23.40 9.99 -22.06
N LEU A 208 24.30 9.74 -21.11
CA LEU A 208 24.00 9.84 -19.67
C LEU A 208 23.69 11.28 -19.26
N LEU A 209 24.41 12.28 -19.77
CA LEU A 209 24.11 13.70 -19.55
C LEU A 209 22.72 14.07 -20.08
N ASN A 210 22.34 13.57 -21.25
CA ASN A 210 21.00 13.82 -21.80
C ASN A 210 19.90 13.16 -20.95
N GLN A 211 20.12 11.93 -20.49
CA GLN A 211 19.19 11.25 -19.56
C GLN A 211 19.06 12.03 -18.24
N LEU A 212 20.17 12.48 -17.66
CA LEU A 212 20.18 13.27 -16.44
C LEU A 212 19.39 14.58 -16.60
N ASN A 213 19.54 15.25 -17.74
CA ASN A 213 18.78 16.45 -18.06
C ASN A 213 17.26 16.16 -18.17
N ILE A 214 16.87 15.06 -18.82
CA ILE A 214 15.46 14.64 -18.91
C ILE A 214 14.88 14.37 -17.52
N TYR A 215 15.60 13.65 -16.66
CA TYR A 215 15.13 13.37 -15.31
C TYR A 215 15.08 14.63 -14.44
N SER A 216 16.05 15.53 -14.56
CA SER A 216 16.05 16.84 -13.89
C SER A 216 14.82 17.67 -14.28
N ASN A 217 14.48 17.73 -15.57
CA ASN A 217 13.29 18.43 -16.04
C ASN A 217 11.98 17.81 -15.52
N LYS A 218 11.88 16.47 -15.52
CA LYS A 218 10.73 15.76 -14.94
C LYS A 218 10.59 16.02 -13.45
N LEU A 219 11.70 16.09 -12.72
CA LEU A 219 11.70 16.40 -11.29
C LEU A 219 11.22 17.84 -11.05
N ASN A 220 11.75 18.81 -11.79
CA ASN A 220 11.34 20.21 -11.70
C ASN A 220 9.85 20.40 -12.02
N GLN A 221 9.32 19.68 -13.01
CA GLN A 221 7.89 19.72 -13.34
C GLN A 221 7.02 19.19 -12.19
N ARG A 222 7.44 18.09 -11.54
CA ARG A 222 6.74 17.56 -10.37
C ARG A 222 6.79 18.50 -9.18
N ASN A 223 7.95 19.13 -8.92
CA ASN A 223 8.10 20.09 -7.84
C ASN A 223 7.16 21.29 -8.00
N ARG A 224 7.06 21.86 -9.22
CA ARG A 224 6.10 22.93 -9.50
C ARG A 224 4.65 22.51 -9.27
N LYS A 225 4.31 21.27 -9.63
CA LYS A 225 2.97 20.73 -9.37
C LYS A 225 2.70 20.64 -7.87
N TYR A 226 3.64 20.07 -7.10
CA TYR A 226 3.49 19.97 -5.65
C TYR A 226 3.38 21.34 -4.99
N GLU A 227 4.17 22.32 -5.43
CA GLU A 227 4.09 23.69 -4.94
C GLU A 227 2.70 24.31 -5.18
N THR A 228 2.13 24.10 -6.37
CA THR A 228 0.77 24.55 -6.71
C THR A 228 -0.28 23.85 -5.84
N ASP A 229 -0.16 22.54 -5.66
CA ASP A 229 -1.08 21.75 -4.83
C ASP A 229 -1.00 22.20 -3.34
N THR A 230 0.20 22.51 -2.84
CA THR A 230 0.40 23.06 -1.49
C THR A 230 -0.24 24.43 -1.32
N GLN A 231 -0.10 25.33 -2.32
CA GLN A 231 -0.76 26.64 -2.29
C GLN A 231 -2.29 26.52 -2.28
N ASN A 232 -2.85 25.60 -3.08
CA ASN A 232 -4.29 25.35 -3.11
C ASN A 232 -4.81 24.81 -1.77
N LEU A 233 -4.09 23.87 -1.17
CA LEU A 233 -4.44 23.33 0.16
C LEU A 233 -4.37 24.41 1.24
N GLN A 234 -3.37 25.29 1.19
CA GLN A 234 -3.28 26.41 2.12
C GLN A 234 -4.49 27.35 1.99
N LEU A 235 -4.90 27.68 0.77
CA LEU A 235 -6.10 28.50 0.54
C LEU A 235 -7.38 27.83 1.07
N GLU A 236 -7.50 26.50 0.96
CA GLU A 236 -8.64 25.75 1.50
C GLU A 236 -8.65 25.75 3.04
N ILE A 237 -7.48 25.57 3.67
CA ILE A 237 -7.32 25.66 5.13
C ILE A 237 -7.70 27.06 5.62
N ASP A 238 -7.25 28.12 4.94
CA ASP A 238 -7.55 29.50 5.31
C ASP A 238 -9.06 29.78 5.18
N HIS A 239 -9.69 29.30 4.11
CA HIS A 239 -11.13 29.40 3.91
C HIS A 239 -11.94 28.66 4.98
N LEU A 240 -11.57 27.42 5.32
CA LEU A 240 -12.23 26.64 6.37
C LEU A 240 -12.04 27.28 7.74
N THR A 241 -10.86 27.83 8.02
CA THR A 241 -10.56 28.56 9.26
C THR A 241 -11.44 29.80 9.39
N ALA A 242 -11.59 30.58 8.32
CA ALA A 242 -12.48 31.74 8.29
C ALA A 242 -13.96 31.35 8.51
N LYS A 243 -14.40 30.25 7.91
CA LYS A 243 -15.77 29.72 8.10
C LYS A 243 -16.00 29.25 9.53
N LEU A 244 -15.03 28.54 10.12
CA LEU A 244 -15.09 28.11 11.51
C LEU A 244 -15.18 29.30 12.45
N HIS A 245 -14.32 30.31 12.26
CA HIS A 245 -14.34 31.54 13.03
C HIS A 245 -15.71 32.25 12.97
N THR A 246 -16.31 32.31 11.78
CA THR A 246 -17.66 32.86 11.58
C THR A 246 -18.72 32.08 12.37
N MET A 247 -18.68 30.75 12.37
CA MET A 247 -19.61 29.93 13.16
C MET A 247 -19.39 30.08 14.66
N THR A 248 -18.14 30.12 15.12
CA THR A 248 -17.80 30.36 16.53
C THR A 248 -18.35 31.71 17.00
N ASN A 249 -18.24 32.77 16.20
CA ASN A 249 -18.79 34.08 16.53
C ASN A 249 -20.33 34.05 16.60
N LYS A 250 -21.01 33.33 15.70
CA LYS A 250 -22.47 33.14 15.74
C LYS A 250 -22.90 32.36 16.99
N TYR A 251 -22.17 31.31 17.35
CA TYR A 251 -22.44 30.51 18.53
C TYR A 251 -22.27 31.35 19.81
N SER A 252 -21.17 32.10 19.93
CA SER A 252 -20.92 32.99 21.06
C SER A 252 -22.01 34.07 21.21
N ALA A 253 -22.49 34.63 20.10
CA ALA A 253 -23.61 35.57 20.10
C ALA A 253 -24.92 34.91 20.58
N SER A 254 -25.23 33.70 20.12
CA SER A 254 -26.41 32.94 20.57
C SER A 254 -26.33 32.54 22.04
N GLU A 255 -25.15 32.14 22.53
CA GLU A 255 -24.90 31.84 23.94
C GLU A 255 -25.11 33.07 24.83
N LYS A 256 -24.69 34.26 24.36
CA LYS A 256 -24.96 35.52 25.05
C LYS A 256 -26.46 35.81 25.12
N GLN A 257 -27.19 35.67 24.01
CA GLN A 257 -28.65 35.84 23.98
C GLN A 257 -29.36 34.88 24.94
N MET A 258 -28.99 33.59 24.94
CA MET A 258 -29.57 32.61 25.87
C MET A 258 -29.34 32.99 27.33
N ARG A 259 -28.15 33.49 27.68
CA ARG A 259 -27.87 34.00 29.03
C ARG A 259 -28.73 35.21 29.39
N GLU A 260 -28.92 36.15 28.46
CA GLU A 260 -29.80 37.32 28.66
C GLU A 260 -31.27 36.89 28.87
N TYR A 261 -31.77 35.92 28.08
CA TYR A 261 -33.12 35.36 28.26
C TYR A 261 -33.29 34.66 29.60
N MET A 262 -32.29 33.89 30.04
CA MET A 262 -32.31 33.20 31.32
C MET A 262 -32.40 34.19 32.49
N LEU A 263 -31.62 35.28 32.45
CA LEU A 263 -31.68 36.34 33.46
C LEU A 263 -33.04 37.05 33.47
N ALA A 264 -33.63 37.34 32.30
CA ALA A 264 -34.95 37.95 32.20
C ALA A 264 -36.06 37.03 32.74
N MET A 265 -35.94 35.72 32.53
CA MET A 265 -36.85 34.71 33.10
C MET A 265 -36.75 34.62 34.62
N ASP A 266 -35.53 34.62 35.16
CA ASP A 266 -35.31 34.63 36.61
C ASP A 266 -35.91 35.89 37.26
N GLU A 267 -35.82 37.04 36.59
CA GLU A 267 -36.44 38.28 37.04
C GLU A 267 -37.98 38.20 37.07
N LEU A 268 -38.60 37.64 36.01
CA LEU A 268 -40.05 37.38 35.96
C LEU A 268 -40.53 36.46 37.09
N VAL A 269 -39.82 35.37 37.35
CA VAL A 269 -40.13 34.43 38.44
C VAL A 269 -40.05 35.13 39.80
N ARG A 270 -39.03 35.97 39.99
CA ARG A 270 -38.85 36.75 41.22
C ARG A 270 -39.94 37.79 41.42
N SER A 271 -40.40 38.46 40.36
CA SER A 271 -41.52 39.41 40.42
C SER A 271 -42.85 38.74 40.79
N GLN A 272 -43.13 37.53 40.30
CA GLN A 272 -44.34 36.79 40.67
C GLN A 272 -44.35 36.33 42.13
N SER A 273 -43.17 36.15 42.73
CA SER A 273 -43.02 35.67 44.11
C SER A 273 -43.26 36.74 45.17
N GLN A 274 -43.38 38.02 44.80
CA GLN A 274 -43.56 39.13 45.75
C GLN A 274 -45.00 39.62 45.92
N GLU A 275 -45.99 39.10 45.19
CA GLU A 275 -47.37 39.64 45.22
C GLU A 275 -48.40 38.84 46.03
N ASN A 276 -48.04 37.78 46.74
CA ASN A 276 -49.00 37.08 47.62
C ASN A 276 -48.45 36.86 49.03
N PRO A 277 -48.81 37.71 50.02
CA PRO A 277 -48.69 37.35 51.43
C PRO A 277 -49.84 36.38 51.75
N CYS A 278 -49.66 35.10 51.42
CA CYS A 278 -50.63 34.08 51.81
C CYS A 278 -50.41 33.70 53.28
N GLU A 279 -51.46 33.93 54.06
CA GLU A 279 -51.57 33.58 55.47
C GLU A 279 -51.32 32.10 55.74
N LYS A 280 -50.70 31.90 56.90
CA LYS A 280 -50.53 30.68 57.69
C LYS A 280 -51.52 29.55 57.36
N CYS A 281 -50.99 28.40 56.94
CA CYS A 281 -51.58 27.11 57.25
C CYS A 281 -50.49 26.18 57.80
N ASP A 282 -50.50 26.04 59.13
CA ASP A 282 -49.93 24.91 59.84
C ASP A 282 -50.73 23.66 59.48
N SER A 283 -50.09 22.65 58.89
CA SER A 283 -50.53 21.27 59.06
C SER A 283 -49.39 20.32 58.78
N SER A 284 -48.85 19.80 59.89
CA SER A 284 -48.15 18.53 59.99
C SER A 284 -48.90 17.42 59.27
N ASN A 285 -48.24 16.72 58.34
CA ASN A 285 -48.53 15.31 58.11
C ASN A 285 -47.31 14.57 57.54
N VAL A 286 -46.99 13.51 58.28
CA VAL A 286 -46.03 12.44 58.06
C VAL A 286 -46.31 11.72 56.73
N LEU A 287 -45.27 11.39 55.95
CA LEU A 287 -45.21 10.28 54.97
C LEU A 287 -43.73 10.01 54.61
N PRO A 288 -43.38 8.82 54.07
CA PRO A 288 -42.24 8.03 54.51
C PRO A 288 -41.07 8.08 53.52
N ALA A 289 -39.89 7.75 54.04
CA ALA A 289 -38.66 7.61 53.28
C ALA A 289 -38.80 6.59 52.14
N CYS A 290 -38.80 7.08 50.90
CA CYS A 290 -38.48 6.26 49.73
C CYS A 290 -36.97 6.11 49.63
N THR A 291 -36.50 4.90 49.84
CA THR A 291 -35.15 4.45 49.56
C THR A 291 -34.87 4.53 48.05
N VAL A 292 -33.83 5.28 47.70
CA VAL A 292 -33.27 5.37 46.36
C VAL A 292 -32.51 4.06 46.07
N PRO A 293 -32.78 3.35 44.97
CA PRO A 293 -31.91 2.27 44.52
C PRO A 293 -30.74 2.87 43.74
N THR A 294 -29.53 2.68 44.26
CA THR A 294 -28.27 2.92 43.56
C THR A 294 -28.19 1.95 42.38
N CYS A 295 -28.30 2.45 41.15
CA CYS A 295 -28.04 1.69 39.94
C CYS A 295 -26.52 1.62 39.70
N ASP A 296 -25.87 0.60 40.24
CA ASP A 296 -24.55 0.16 39.80
C ASP A 296 -24.65 -0.37 38.37
N THR A 297 -24.20 0.45 37.42
CA THR A 297 -24.12 0.08 36.00
C THR A 297 -22.72 -0.45 35.71
N THR A 298 -22.50 -1.73 35.98
CA THR A 298 -21.33 -2.45 35.45
C THR A 298 -21.61 -2.83 34.00
N LEU A 299 -20.96 -2.10 33.07
CA LEU A 299 -20.92 -2.40 31.64
C LEU A 299 -20.15 -3.71 31.37
N PRO A 300 -20.73 -4.73 30.72
CA PRO A 300 -19.95 -5.77 30.09
C PRO A 300 -19.43 -5.26 28.74
N HIS A 301 -18.11 -5.11 28.65
CA HIS A 301 -17.39 -5.02 27.38
C HIS A 301 -17.64 -6.27 26.54
N GLY A 302 -18.00 -6.08 25.25
CA GLY A 302 -17.76 -7.07 24.22
C GLY A 302 -18.98 -7.81 23.65
N ALA A 303 -20.01 -7.09 23.17
CA ALA A 303 -20.95 -7.64 22.20
C ALA A 303 -20.80 -6.88 20.87
N SER A 304 -20.18 -7.54 19.89
CA SER A 304 -20.12 -7.04 18.51
C SER A 304 -21.52 -7.13 17.91
N LEU A 305 -22.23 -6.00 17.89
CA LEU A 305 -23.53 -5.85 17.24
C LEU A 305 -23.31 -5.81 15.72
N VAL A 306 -23.50 -6.96 15.08
CA VAL A 306 -23.70 -7.03 13.63
C VAL A 306 -25.14 -6.60 13.36
N PHE A 307 -25.32 -5.40 12.81
CA PHE A 307 -26.63 -4.95 12.34
C PHE A 307 -26.89 -5.53 10.94
N PRO A 308 -27.92 -6.39 10.75
CA PRO A 308 -28.37 -6.75 9.42
C PRO A 308 -29.22 -5.61 8.87
N THR A 309 -28.74 -4.91 7.86
CA THR A 309 -29.56 -3.99 7.07
C THR A 309 -30.47 -4.82 6.17
N GLN A 310 -31.66 -5.17 6.66
CA GLN A 310 -32.71 -5.78 5.82
C GLN A 310 -33.36 -4.69 4.96
N CYS A 311 -32.90 -4.56 3.72
CA CYS A 311 -33.62 -3.84 2.68
C CYS A 311 -34.64 -4.80 2.05
N ASN A 312 -35.92 -4.60 2.36
CA ASN A 312 -37.03 -5.26 1.67
C ASN A 312 -37.04 -4.83 0.20
N SER A 313 -36.57 -5.71 -0.68
CA SER A 313 -36.74 -5.58 -2.13
C SER A 313 -37.15 -6.95 -2.68
N ASN A 314 -38.45 -7.08 -2.94
CA ASN A 314 -39.01 -8.27 -3.57
C ASN A 314 -38.56 -8.30 -5.06
N ASN A 315 -38.05 -9.46 -5.49
CA ASN A 315 -37.84 -9.90 -6.88
C ASN A 315 -36.58 -9.45 -7.65
N SER A 316 -35.42 -9.39 -7.00
CA SER A 316 -34.14 -9.48 -7.72
C SER A 316 -33.40 -10.76 -7.28
N CYS A 317 -33.01 -11.61 -8.25
CA CYS A 317 -32.07 -12.71 -8.06
C CYS A 317 -30.73 -12.14 -7.54
N ASN A 318 -30.65 -11.91 -6.24
CA ASN A 318 -29.46 -11.35 -5.61
C ASN A 318 -28.43 -12.47 -5.54
N ASN A 319 -27.41 -12.43 -6.40
CA ASN A 319 -26.31 -13.38 -6.33
C ASN A 319 -25.58 -13.15 -5.00
N SER A 320 -25.79 -14.04 -4.03
CA SER A 320 -25.10 -13.92 -2.75
C SER A 320 -23.64 -14.35 -2.89
N VAL A 321 -22.73 -13.55 -2.33
CA VAL A 321 -21.30 -13.88 -2.24
C VAL A 321 -21.02 -14.25 -0.79
N VAL A 322 -20.72 -15.52 -0.54
CA VAL A 322 -20.45 -16.04 0.80
C VAL A 322 -18.96 -16.26 0.95
N ILE A 323 -18.35 -15.63 1.94
CA ILE A 323 -16.92 -15.66 2.18
C ILE A 323 -16.67 -16.44 3.46
N PHE A 324 -15.83 -17.46 3.38
CA PHE A 324 -15.29 -18.16 4.55
C PHE A 324 -13.80 -17.90 4.64
N SER A 325 -13.36 -17.34 5.77
CA SER A 325 -11.96 -17.04 5.98
C SER A 325 -11.52 -17.23 7.41
N ASP A 326 -10.20 -17.30 7.61
CA ASP A 326 -9.58 -17.05 8.90
C ASP A 326 -9.32 -15.55 9.10
N GLU A 327 -8.32 -15.23 9.93
CA GLU A 327 -7.75 -13.90 10.20
C GLU A 327 -7.60 -13.03 8.94
N ILE A 328 -7.24 -13.65 7.80
CA ILE A 328 -6.89 -12.92 6.57
C ILE A 328 -8.10 -12.19 5.99
N GLY A 329 -9.30 -12.77 6.08
CA GLY A 329 -10.51 -12.15 5.54
C GLY A 329 -11.19 -11.17 6.50
N LYS A 330 -10.53 -10.80 7.61
CA LYS A 330 -11.06 -9.77 8.52
C LYS A 330 -11.26 -8.46 7.75
N ASN A 331 -12.47 -7.90 7.83
CA ASN A 331 -12.92 -6.72 7.08
C ASN A 331 -12.99 -6.89 5.54
N LEU A 332 -12.77 -8.08 4.98
CA LEU A 332 -12.84 -8.25 3.53
C LEU A 332 -14.28 -8.06 3.01
N GLY A 333 -15.28 -8.50 3.78
CA GLY A 333 -16.70 -8.29 3.45
C GLY A 333 -17.05 -6.83 3.22
N SER A 334 -16.69 -5.94 4.15
CA SER A 334 -17.00 -4.50 4.00
C SER A 334 -16.25 -3.84 2.84
N LEU A 335 -15.01 -4.25 2.58
CA LEU A 335 -14.24 -3.78 1.42
C LEU A 335 -14.86 -4.23 0.10
N LEU A 336 -15.36 -5.47 0.03
CA LEU A 336 -16.04 -5.98 -1.15
C LEU A 336 -17.39 -5.32 -1.36
N THR A 337 -18.16 -5.04 -0.30
CA THR A 337 -19.45 -4.34 -0.41
C THR A 337 -19.27 -2.98 -1.06
N ASN A 338 -18.20 -2.27 -0.70
CA ASN A 338 -17.87 -0.97 -1.31
C ASN A 338 -17.39 -1.10 -2.77
N SER A 339 -16.70 -2.19 -3.11
CA SER A 339 -16.13 -2.40 -4.45
C SER A 339 -17.14 -3.03 -5.44
N TYR A 340 -18.17 -3.69 -4.92
CA TYR A 340 -19.18 -4.41 -5.68
C TYR A 340 -20.59 -4.13 -5.17
N PRO A 341 -21.11 -2.90 -5.39
CA PRO A 341 -22.45 -2.53 -4.92
C PRO A 341 -23.53 -3.39 -5.61
N GLY A 342 -24.57 -3.73 -4.85
CA GLY A 342 -25.73 -4.47 -5.34
C GLY A 342 -25.69 -5.99 -5.16
N GLN A 343 -24.62 -6.57 -4.61
CA GLN A 343 -24.62 -7.96 -4.17
C GLN A 343 -24.72 -8.09 -2.64
N THR A 344 -25.39 -9.14 -2.19
CA THR A 344 -25.40 -9.52 -0.78
C THR A 344 -24.11 -10.25 -0.44
N ILE A 345 -23.26 -9.62 0.37
CA ILE A 345 -21.98 -10.20 0.79
C ILE A 345 -22.08 -10.67 2.23
N ILE A 346 -21.88 -11.97 2.45
CA ILE A 346 -21.92 -12.60 3.78
C ILE A 346 -20.49 -13.02 4.14
N ASN A 347 -19.88 -12.37 5.13
CA ASN A 347 -18.49 -12.63 5.52
C ASN A 347 -18.39 -13.43 6.83
N HIS A 348 -18.13 -14.73 6.72
CA HIS A 348 -17.81 -15.61 7.83
C HIS A 348 -16.29 -15.64 8.08
N CYS A 349 -15.81 -14.59 8.76
CA CYS A 349 -14.43 -14.51 9.22
C CYS A 349 -14.29 -15.19 10.59
N MET A 350 -13.41 -16.19 10.67
CA MET A 350 -13.18 -17.01 11.87
C MET A 350 -11.70 -16.93 12.30
N PRO A 351 -11.26 -15.82 12.94
CA PRO A 351 -9.94 -15.69 13.55
C PRO A 351 -9.53 -16.92 14.37
N GLY A 352 -8.28 -17.35 14.27
CA GLY A 352 -7.68 -18.48 14.99
C GLY A 352 -8.18 -19.86 14.56
N CYS A 353 -9.14 -19.94 13.62
CA CYS A 353 -9.68 -21.23 13.20
C CYS A 353 -8.76 -21.93 12.20
N THR A 354 -8.64 -23.24 12.38
CA THR A 354 -7.90 -24.10 11.45
C THR A 354 -8.72 -24.34 10.18
N PHE A 355 -8.03 -24.72 9.11
CA PHE A 355 -8.66 -25.09 7.84
C PHE A 355 -9.77 -26.14 8.02
N THR A 356 -9.59 -27.14 8.89
CA THR A 356 -10.60 -28.18 9.15
C THR A 356 -11.89 -27.60 9.73
N LYS A 357 -11.80 -26.68 10.71
CA LYS A 357 -12.99 -26.03 11.29
C LYS A 357 -13.72 -25.16 10.27
N ILE A 358 -12.98 -24.43 9.44
CA ILE A 358 -13.56 -23.64 8.35
C ILE A 358 -14.23 -24.57 7.33
N SER A 359 -13.61 -25.70 7.00
CA SER A 359 -14.14 -26.72 6.10
C SER A 359 -15.45 -27.31 6.60
N GLU A 360 -15.50 -27.73 7.87
CA GLU A 360 -16.72 -28.22 8.51
C GLU A 360 -17.84 -27.17 8.50
N LYS A 361 -17.49 -25.88 8.72
CA LYS A 361 -18.47 -24.80 8.67
C LYS A 361 -19.02 -24.58 7.26
N ILE A 362 -18.18 -24.68 6.23
CA ILE A 362 -18.58 -24.61 4.82
C ILE A 362 -19.54 -25.75 4.49
N ILE A 363 -19.19 -27.00 4.84
CA ILE A 363 -20.00 -28.19 4.51
C ILE A 363 -21.39 -28.12 5.17
N ASN A 364 -21.47 -27.58 6.39
CA ASN A 364 -22.72 -27.44 7.12
C ASN A 364 -23.50 -26.16 6.77
N TYR A 365 -23.00 -25.33 5.85
CA TYR A 365 -23.67 -24.10 5.46
C TYR A 365 -24.70 -24.36 4.36
N ASN A 366 -25.92 -23.84 4.53
CA ASN A 366 -26.97 -23.96 3.53
C ASN A 366 -26.81 -22.86 2.47
N PHE A 367 -26.21 -23.21 1.33
CA PHE A 367 -26.00 -22.28 0.22
C PHE A 367 -27.19 -22.22 -0.74
N ASP A 368 -27.46 -21.03 -1.28
CA ASP A 368 -28.33 -20.91 -2.45
C ASP A 368 -27.60 -21.40 -3.71
N LYS A 369 -28.35 -21.94 -4.68
CA LYS A 369 -27.76 -22.49 -5.91
C LYS A 369 -26.97 -21.45 -6.72
N ASP A 370 -27.37 -20.18 -6.63
CA ASP A 370 -26.76 -19.07 -7.34
C ASP A 370 -25.64 -18.38 -6.55
N SER A 371 -25.30 -18.88 -5.36
CA SER A 371 -24.24 -18.31 -4.52
C SER A 371 -22.86 -18.52 -5.12
N THR A 372 -21.99 -17.51 -4.92
CA THR A 372 -20.54 -17.62 -5.13
C THR A 372 -19.86 -17.82 -3.79
N LEU A 373 -19.14 -18.93 -3.63
CA LEU A 373 -18.36 -19.22 -2.43
C LEU A 373 -16.91 -18.76 -2.60
N ILE A 374 -16.42 -17.93 -1.69
CA ILE A 374 -15.01 -17.50 -1.63
C ILE A 374 -14.39 -18.09 -0.37
N ILE A 375 -13.25 -18.79 -0.53
CA ILE A 375 -12.54 -19.41 0.60
C ILE A 375 -11.12 -18.83 0.68
N ILE A 376 -10.80 -18.25 1.84
CA ILE A 376 -9.50 -17.64 2.11
C ILE A 376 -8.97 -18.16 3.44
N CYS A 377 -8.06 -19.13 3.38
CA CYS A 377 -7.47 -19.71 4.59
C CYS A 377 -5.95 -19.48 4.56
N GLY A 378 -5.45 -18.64 5.45
CA GLY A 378 -4.03 -18.32 5.66
C GLY A 378 -3.27 -19.25 6.59
N ASN A 379 -3.88 -19.65 7.71
CA ASN A 379 -3.30 -20.55 8.69
C ASN A 379 -3.86 -21.96 8.48
N ARG A 380 -3.03 -22.87 7.97
CA ARG A 380 -3.46 -24.23 7.64
C ARG A 380 -3.10 -25.28 8.69
N GLY A 381 -2.35 -24.93 9.74
CA GLY A 381 -1.93 -25.91 10.76
C GLY A 381 -1.38 -27.20 10.13
N SER A 382 -1.73 -28.36 10.70
CA SER A 382 -1.36 -29.72 10.23
C SER A 382 -2.13 -30.18 8.98
N LEU A 383 -2.41 -29.29 8.02
CA LEU A 383 -3.08 -29.66 6.79
C LEU A 383 -2.21 -30.60 5.97
N ASN A 384 -2.69 -31.84 5.78
CA ASN A 384 -2.08 -32.81 4.89
C ASN A 384 -2.89 -32.96 3.59
N LYS A 385 -2.29 -33.62 2.60
CA LYS A 385 -2.90 -33.87 1.29
C LYS A 385 -4.25 -34.61 1.39
N ASN A 386 -4.40 -35.51 2.36
CA ASN A 386 -5.63 -36.29 2.55
C ASN A 386 -6.79 -35.42 3.01
N SER A 387 -6.56 -34.50 3.97
CA SER A 387 -7.56 -33.53 4.40
C SER A 387 -7.99 -32.61 3.25
N LEU A 388 -7.04 -32.22 2.40
CA LEU A 388 -7.32 -31.41 1.22
C LEU A 388 -8.16 -32.16 0.19
N SER A 389 -7.87 -33.43 -0.04
CA SER A 389 -8.64 -34.29 -0.94
C SER A 389 -10.07 -34.53 -0.42
N LYS A 390 -10.23 -34.77 0.89
CA LYS A 390 -11.56 -34.91 1.51
C LYS A 390 -12.37 -33.62 1.37
N PHE A 391 -11.74 -32.47 1.67
CA PHE A 391 -12.38 -31.18 1.50
C PHE A 391 -12.78 -30.94 0.05
N HIS A 392 -11.91 -31.24 -0.91
CA HIS A 392 -12.19 -31.14 -2.34
C HIS A 392 -13.44 -31.95 -2.72
N SER A 393 -13.53 -33.22 -2.31
CA SER A 393 -14.72 -34.04 -2.53
C SER A 393 -15.98 -33.41 -1.93
N SER A 394 -15.92 -32.94 -0.68
CA SER A 394 -17.09 -32.33 -0.04
C SER A 394 -17.53 -31.02 -0.70
N ILE A 395 -16.60 -30.15 -1.13
CA ILE A 395 -16.99 -28.91 -1.82
C ILE A 395 -17.50 -29.16 -3.24
N THR A 396 -17.08 -30.27 -3.88
CA THR A 396 -17.57 -30.63 -5.21
C THR A 396 -19.03 -31.10 -5.20
N GLU A 397 -19.54 -31.52 -4.05
CA GLU A 397 -20.95 -31.88 -3.88
C GLU A 397 -21.85 -30.65 -3.69
N LEU A 398 -21.26 -29.47 -3.40
CA LEU A 398 -21.99 -28.22 -3.25
C LEU A 398 -22.47 -27.72 -4.63
N LYS A 399 -23.79 -27.59 -4.79
CA LYS A 399 -24.42 -27.09 -6.03
C LYS A 399 -24.36 -25.57 -6.12
N LEU A 400 -23.15 -25.03 -6.16
CA LEU A 400 -22.86 -23.60 -6.23
C LEU A 400 -22.63 -23.14 -7.66
N LYS A 401 -22.93 -21.86 -7.93
CA LYS A 401 -22.63 -21.23 -9.22
C LYS A 401 -21.13 -21.18 -9.50
N GLN A 402 -20.35 -20.82 -8.47
CA GLN A 402 -18.90 -20.67 -8.58
C GLN A 402 -18.24 -20.83 -7.22
N ILE A 403 -17.06 -21.47 -7.20
CA ILE A 403 -16.19 -21.54 -6.03
C ILE A 403 -14.88 -20.82 -6.38
N ILE A 404 -14.43 -19.94 -5.50
CA ILE A 404 -13.19 -19.18 -5.64
C ILE A 404 -12.28 -19.50 -4.46
N LEU A 405 -11.12 -20.08 -4.76
CA LEU A 405 -10.12 -20.50 -3.77
C LEU A 405 -8.90 -19.59 -3.83
N PHE A 406 -8.49 -19.05 -2.68
CA PHE A 406 -7.30 -18.22 -2.60
C PHE A 406 -6.07 -19.07 -2.24
N THR A 407 -4.98 -18.87 -2.99
CA THR A 407 -3.68 -19.42 -2.59
C THR A 407 -3.14 -18.71 -1.36
N LEU A 408 -2.28 -19.41 -0.64
CA LEU A 408 -1.57 -18.86 0.50
C LEU A 408 -0.54 -17.82 0.02
N PRO A 409 -0.57 -16.59 0.55
CA PRO A 409 0.47 -15.61 0.26
C PRO A 409 1.80 -16.05 0.88
N TYR A 410 2.87 -15.92 0.11
CA TYR A 410 4.25 -15.98 0.59
C TYR A 410 4.58 -14.65 1.28
N SER A 411 5.46 -14.72 2.28
CA SER A 411 5.95 -13.52 2.95
C SER A 411 7.42 -13.68 3.25
N ASN A 412 8.22 -12.64 2.97
CA ASN A 412 9.64 -12.62 3.31
C ASN A 412 9.86 -12.58 4.83
N SER A 413 8.83 -12.24 5.61
CA SER A 413 8.87 -12.29 7.07
C SER A 413 8.60 -13.67 7.67
N LEU A 414 8.20 -14.66 6.86
CA LEU A 414 7.97 -16.03 7.31
C LEU A 414 9.22 -16.89 7.16
N PRO A 415 9.43 -17.89 8.05
CA PRO A 415 10.50 -18.88 7.87
C PRO A 415 10.41 -19.58 6.51
N GLN A 416 11.57 -19.87 5.91
CA GLN A 416 11.65 -20.53 4.61
C GLN A 416 10.89 -21.88 4.59
N GLU A 417 10.93 -22.63 5.68
CA GLU A 417 10.21 -23.90 5.83
C GLU A 417 8.68 -23.72 5.72
N GLU A 418 8.14 -22.64 6.29
CA GLU A 418 6.72 -22.34 6.22
C GLU A 418 6.32 -21.89 4.81
N ASN A 419 7.12 -21.05 4.16
CA ASN A 419 6.90 -20.67 2.75
C ASN A 419 6.96 -21.91 1.83
N ASN A 420 7.89 -22.83 2.07
CA ASN A 420 7.99 -24.10 1.33
C ASN A 420 6.75 -24.98 1.54
N LEU A 421 6.21 -25.03 2.77
CA LEU A 421 4.98 -25.75 3.06
C LEU A 421 3.77 -25.11 2.35
N ARG A 422 3.65 -23.78 2.40
CA ARG A 422 2.61 -23.02 1.68
C ARG A 422 2.67 -23.27 0.18
N TYR A 423 3.88 -23.28 -0.40
CA TYR A 423 4.10 -23.59 -1.82
C TYR A 423 3.59 -25.00 -2.16
N LYS A 424 4.01 -26.02 -1.39
CA LYS A 424 3.55 -27.41 -1.62
C LYS A 424 2.03 -27.55 -1.51
N LEU A 425 1.40 -26.86 -0.56
CA LEU A 425 -0.06 -26.86 -0.39
C LEU A 425 -0.76 -26.14 -1.54
N ASN A 426 -0.25 -25.00 -2.00
CA ASN A 426 -0.79 -24.28 -3.15
C ASN A 426 -0.72 -25.16 -4.42
N ILE A 427 0.40 -25.83 -4.67
CA ILE A 427 0.54 -26.76 -5.80
C ILE A 427 -0.44 -27.93 -5.68
N ALA A 428 -0.60 -28.52 -4.50
CA ALA A 428 -1.57 -29.60 -4.28
C ALA A 428 -3.02 -29.13 -4.51
N MET A 429 -3.37 -27.91 -4.10
CA MET A 429 -4.67 -27.30 -4.40
C MET A 429 -4.89 -27.14 -5.91
N TYR A 430 -3.90 -26.61 -6.64
CA TYR A 430 -3.98 -26.48 -8.10
C TYR A 430 -4.20 -27.82 -8.80
N GLN A 431 -3.44 -28.85 -8.40
CA GLN A 431 -3.58 -30.19 -8.97
C GLN A 431 -4.95 -30.81 -8.71
N LEU A 432 -5.53 -30.61 -7.51
CA LEU A 432 -6.85 -31.12 -7.19
C LEU A 432 -7.94 -30.43 -8.00
N CYS A 433 -7.91 -29.09 -8.09
CA CYS A 433 -8.99 -28.35 -8.74
C CYS A 433 -8.96 -28.47 -10.27
N ASN A 434 -7.77 -28.60 -10.89
CA ASN A 434 -7.65 -28.77 -12.34
C ASN A 434 -8.27 -30.08 -12.85
N ASN A 435 -8.44 -31.09 -11.98
CA ASN A 435 -9.03 -32.37 -12.34
C ASN A 435 -10.54 -32.43 -12.13
N SER A 436 -11.17 -31.34 -11.67
CA SER A 436 -12.59 -31.30 -11.33
C SER A 436 -13.42 -30.67 -12.46
N ASN A 437 -14.60 -31.24 -12.75
CA ASN A 437 -15.55 -30.69 -13.72
C ASN A 437 -16.33 -29.46 -13.19
N ILE A 438 -15.92 -28.90 -12.06
CA ILE A 438 -16.65 -27.83 -11.37
C ILE A 438 -15.94 -26.50 -11.63
N ASN A 439 -16.72 -25.41 -11.66
CA ASN A 439 -16.23 -24.03 -11.78
C ASN A 439 -15.49 -23.57 -10.51
N ILE A 440 -14.42 -24.28 -10.15
CA ILE A 440 -13.48 -23.91 -9.10
C ILE A 440 -12.39 -23.06 -9.72
N ASN A 441 -12.34 -21.79 -9.31
CA ASN A 441 -11.35 -20.84 -9.77
C ASN A 441 -10.32 -20.62 -8.67
N ILE A 442 -9.05 -20.84 -8.97
CA ILE A 442 -7.97 -20.55 -8.03
C ILE A 442 -7.38 -19.17 -8.37
N ILE A 443 -7.34 -18.30 -7.36
CA ILE A 443 -6.71 -16.99 -7.46
C ILE A 443 -5.38 -17.03 -6.71
N ASP A 444 -4.28 -16.87 -7.45
CA ASP A 444 -2.97 -16.78 -6.84
C ASP A 444 -2.78 -15.41 -6.16
N THR A 445 -2.85 -15.37 -4.83
CA THR A 445 -2.61 -14.13 -4.07
C THR A 445 -1.25 -13.52 -4.39
N ASN A 446 -0.23 -14.34 -4.60
CA ASN A 446 1.15 -13.88 -4.81
C ASN A 446 1.31 -13.01 -6.06
N ASN A 447 0.50 -13.26 -7.09
CA ASN A 447 0.50 -12.45 -8.31
C ASN A 447 -0.04 -11.03 -8.06
N TYR A 448 -0.89 -10.84 -7.05
CA TYR A 448 -1.49 -9.53 -6.74
C TYR A 448 -0.74 -8.77 -5.66
N VAL A 449 -0.12 -9.48 -4.71
CA VAL A 449 0.46 -8.88 -3.51
C VAL A 449 1.91 -8.41 -3.77
N GLY A 450 2.57 -8.90 -4.84
CA GLY A 450 3.94 -8.52 -5.21
C GLY A 450 4.99 -9.21 -4.33
N LYS A 451 6.28 -9.15 -4.70
CA LYS A 451 7.36 -9.87 -3.99
C LYS A 451 7.63 -9.36 -2.57
N ASN A 452 7.13 -8.17 -2.21
CA ASN A 452 7.42 -7.50 -0.94
C ASN A 452 6.17 -7.42 -0.05
N VAL A 453 5.53 -8.58 0.18
CA VAL A 453 4.46 -8.67 1.17
C VAL A 453 5.09 -8.67 2.55
N TYR A 454 4.94 -7.56 3.27
CA TYR A 454 5.19 -7.54 4.71
C TYR A 454 3.90 -7.96 5.42
N MET A 455 3.81 -9.23 5.82
CA MET A 455 2.88 -9.62 6.87
C MET A 455 3.27 -8.86 8.14
N THR A 456 2.30 -8.29 8.86
CA THR A 456 2.58 -7.50 10.07
C THR A 456 3.22 -8.35 11.18
N LYS A 457 3.63 -7.73 12.29
CA LYS A 457 4.43 -8.32 13.38
C LYS A 457 3.90 -9.67 13.93
N ASP A 458 2.60 -9.93 13.78
CA ASP A 458 1.96 -11.18 14.19
C ASP A 458 1.92 -12.26 13.06
N ARG A 459 2.74 -12.08 12.01
CA ARG A 459 3.05 -13.02 10.90
C ARG A 459 1.91 -13.52 10.01
N TYR A 460 0.64 -13.26 10.35
CA TYR A 460 -0.51 -13.81 9.62
C TYR A 460 -1.54 -12.79 9.13
N TYR A 461 -1.35 -11.49 9.41
CA TYR A 461 -2.27 -10.46 8.94
C TYR A 461 -1.75 -9.77 7.69
N LEU A 462 -2.64 -9.65 6.70
CA LEU A 462 -2.45 -8.75 5.58
C LEU A 462 -2.68 -7.31 6.02
N SER A 463 -1.84 -6.40 5.55
CA SER A 463 -2.08 -4.98 5.73
C SER A 463 -3.40 -4.57 5.06
N ARG A 464 -4.03 -3.50 5.57
CA ARG A 464 -5.28 -2.96 4.99
C ARG A 464 -5.13 -2.64 3.50
N TYR A 465 -3.94 -2.18 3.09
CA TYR A 465 -3.60 -1.95 1.68
C TYR A 465 -3.74 -3.22 0.83
N TYR A 466 -3.17 -4.33 1.27
CA TYR A 466 -3.23 -5.60 0.53
C TYR A 466 -4.65 -6.20 0.52
N LEU A 467 -5.37 -6.10 1.63
CA LEU A 467 -6.79 -6.48 1.69
C LEU A 467 -7.63 -5.68 0.68
N ARG A 468 -7.39 -4.36 0.55
CA ARG A 468 -8.07 -3.52 -0.45
C ARG A 468 -7.76 -3.99 -1.88
N ARG A 469 -6.50 -4.33 -2.17
CA ARG A 469 -6.12 -4.87 -3.50
C ARG A 469 -6.79 -6.21 -3.81
N ILE A 470 -6.87 -7.11 -2.82
CA ILE A 470 -7.59 -8.38 -2.95
C ILE A 470 -9.07 -8.11 -3.22
N ALA A 471 -9.71 -7.22 -2.46
CA ALA A 471 -11.12 -6.88 -2.64
C ALA A 471 -11.41 -6.31 -4.04
N VAL A 472 -10.58 -5.39 -4.52
CA VAL A 472 -10.71 -4.82 -5.88
C VAL A 472 -10.56 -5.91 -6.94
N SER A 473 -9.53 -6.76 -6.82
CA SER A 473 -9.27 -7.84 -7.77
C SER A 473 -10.41 -8.87 -7.80
N LEU A 474 -10.93 -9.24 -6.62
CA LEU A 474 -12.11 -10.09 -6.47
C LEU A 474 -13.34 -9.47 -7.13
N SER A 475 -13.62 -8.20 -6.87
CA SER A 475 -14.77 -7.52 -7.47
C SER A 475 -14.70 -7.53 -9.00
N TYR A 476 -13.50 -7.34 -9.56
CA TYR A 476 -13.28 -7.37 -11.01
C TYR A 476 -13.45 -8.78 -11.56
N PHE A 477 -12.88 -9.78 -10.89
CA PHE A 477 -12.98 -11.18 -11.25
C PHE A 477 -14.44 -11.67 -11.26
N ILE A 478 -15.21 -11.34 -10.21
CA ILE A 478 -16.63 -11.70 -10.11
C ILE A 478 -17.43 -10.99 -11.20
N LYS A 479 -17.17 -9.70 -11.47
CA LYS A 479 -17.81 -8.95 -12.57
C LYS A 479 -17.53 -9.56 -13.94
N ILE A 480 -16.28 -9.94 -14.22
CA ILE A 480 -15.92 -10.57 -15.50
C ILE A 480 -16.59 -11.94 -15.62
N THR A 481 -16.51 -12.77 -14.57
CA THR A 481 -17.08 -14.11 -14.63
C THR A 481 -18.59 -14.04 -14.83
N ALA A 482 -19.27 -13.13 -14.13
CA ALA A 482 -20.70 -12.88 -14.31
C ALA A 482 -21.02 -12.44 -15.76
N LYS A 483 -20.22 -11.56 -16.36
CA LYS A 483 -20.39 -11.14 -17.77
C LYS A 483 -20.15 -12.29 -18.75
N ASN A 484 -19.13 -13.12 -18.52
CA ASN A 484 -18.82 -14.26 -19.39
C ASN A 484 -19.90 -15.35 -19.30
N LEU A 485 -20.41 -15.62 -18.09
CA LEU A 485 -21.56 -16.51 -17.88
C LEU A 485 -22.81 -15.96 -18.57
N ALA A 486 -23.09 -14.66 -18.45
CA ALA A 486 -24.24 -14.04 -19.13
C ALA A 486 -24.12 -14.15 -20.67
N LYS A 487 -22.92 -14.04 -21.23
CA LYS A 487 -22.68 -14.26 -22.67
C LYS A 487 -22.88 -15.71 -23.12
N GLN A 488 -22.60 -16.69 -22.26
CA GLN A 488 -22.85 -18.10 -22.55
C GLN A 488 -24.33 -18.48 -22.46
N VAL A 489 -25.10 -17.76 -21.64
CA VAL A 489 -26.54 -18.00 -21.44
C VAL A 489 -27.41 -17.15 -22.39
N ALA A 490 -26.84 -16.10 -23.00
CA ALA A 490 -27.54 -15.35 -24.05
C ALA A 490 -27.95 -16.34 -25.16
N PRO A 491 -29.25 -16.42 -25.49
CA PRO A 491 -29.69 -17.30 -26.56
C PRO A 491 -28.91 -16.93 -27.81
N ILE A 492 -28.34 -17.93 -28.46
CA ILE A 492 -27.82 -17.80 -29.81
C ILE A 492 -29.02 -17.39 -30.65
N GLU A 493 -29.22 -16.08 -30.84
CA GLU A 493 -30.11 -15.57 -31.87
C GLU A 493 -29.58 -16.18 -33.17
N GLN A 494 -30.33 -17.14 -33.72
CA GLN A 494 -30.02 -17.69 -35.02
C GLN A 494 -29.95 -16.51 -35.99
N PRO A 495 -28.81 -16.29 -36.67
CA PRO A 495 -28.76 -15.31 -37.73
C PRO A 495 -29.72 -15.79 -38.82
N SER A 496 -30.75 -14.99 -39.08
CA SER A 496 -31.54 -15.13 -40.29
C SER A 496 -30.60 -14.99 -41.49
N SER A 497 -30.38 -16.11 -42.18
CA SER A 497 -29.85 -16.25 -43.54
C SER A 497 -28.91 -15.11 -44.01
N ILE A 498 -27.62 -15.26 -43.76
CA ILE A 498 -26.58 -14.49 -44.46
C ILE A 498 -25.88 -15.43 -45.43
N ASP A 499 -25.96 -15.08 -46.71
CA ASP A 499 -25.34 -15.75 -47.86
C ASP A 499 -23.83 -15.91 -47.66
N PHE A 500 -23.37 -17.16 -47.64
CA PHE A 500 -21.96 -17.51 -47.69
C PHE A 500 -21.49 -17.47 -49.14
N ASN A 501 -20.98 -16.32 -49.58
CA ASN A 501 -19.98 -16.26 -50.65
C ASN A 501 -19.03 -15.08 -50.40
N ASN A 502 -17.75 -15.42 -50.21
CA ASN A 502 -16.57 -14.54 -50.14
C ASN A 502 -16.30 -13.78 -48.83
N VAL A 503 -15.60 -14.43 -47.87
CA VAL A 503 -14.52 -13.76 -47.12
C VAL A 503 -13.41 -14.78 -46.78
N THR A 504 -12.24 -14.56 -47.35
CA THR A 504 -10.95 -15.21 -47.07
C THR A 504 -10.49 -14.93 -45.63
N LEU A 505 -10.11 -16.00 -44.92
CA LEU A 505 -9.47 -15.97 -43.60
C LEU A 505 -8.08 -15.31 -43.68
N ASN A 506 -7.90 -14.23 -42.92
CA ASN A 506 -6.58 -13.75 -42.51
C ASN A 506 -6.41 -14.12 -41.03
N VAL A 507 -5.65 -15.19 -40.78
CA VAL A 507 -5.18 -15.59 -39.46
C VAL A 507 -3.79 -15.04 -39.31
N ASP A 508 -3.60 -14.01 -38.49
CA ASP A 508 -2.30 -13.67 -37.95
C ASP A 508 -2.45 -12.86 -36.67
N ILE A 509 -1.43 -12.99 -35.81
CA ILE A 509 -1.19 -12.31 -34.53
C ILE A 509 -1.68 -13.06 -33.29
N CYS A 510 -0.87 -14.05 -32.88
CA CYS A 510 -0.56 -14.32 -31.46
C CYS A 510 0.68 -15.21 -31.39
N ASN A 511 1.85 -14.67 -31.73
CA ASN A 511 3.16 -15.24 -31.42
C ASN A 511 4.17 -14.10 -31.37
N ASN A 512 4.54 -13.64 -30.17
CA ASN A 512 5.85 -13.04 -29.86
C ASN A 512 5.91 -12.64 -28.38
N LEU A 513 6.33 -13.58 -27.53
CA LEU A 513 7.07 -13.31 -26.29
C LEU A 513 7.99 -14.52 -26.04
N ASN A 514 9.21 -14.44 -26.56
CA ASN A 514 10.40 -15.12 -26.07
C ASN A 514 11.48 -14.06 -25.88
#